data_AF-A0AAV4INZ1-F1
#
_entry.id   AF-A0AAV4INZ1-F1
#
_cell.length_a   1.000
_cell.length_b   1.000
_cell.length_c   1.000
_cell.angle_alpha   90.00
_cell.angle_beta   90.00
_cell.angle_gamma   90.00
#
_symmetry.space_group_name_H-M   'P 1'
#
loop_
_entity.id
_entity.type
_entity.pdbx_description
1 polymer ?
#
loop_
_entity_poly.entity_id
_entity_poly.type
_entity_poly.pdbx_seq_one_letter_code
_entity_poly.pdbx_strand_id
1 'polypeptide(L)'
;MSTFLDMETLNELAMLQWAQNGNSAMAEKLIAARLFGKVLENLTSNQEIETLRTQAIVRIAKFVKENPKASKEKLAAEIGKHITEFAEKVDAL
;
A
#
# COMPACT_ATOMS: atom_id res chain seq x y z
N MET A 1 -1.75 -12.15 26.03
CA MET A 1 -3.12 -11.91 26.54
C MET A 1 -3.41 -10.42 26.38
N SER A 2 -3.79 -9.97 25.19
CA SER A 2 -4.50 -8.70 25.03
C SER A 2 -5.89 -9.05 24.51
N THR A 3 -6.86 -8.84 25.38
CA THR A 3 -8.27 -9.16 25.17
C THR A 3 -8.90 -8.00 24.38
N PHE A 4 -8.44 -7.79 23.15
CA PHE A 4 -9.15 -6.94 22.20
C PHE A 4 -10.02 -7.87 21.36
N LEU A 5 -11.34 -7.64 21.40
CA LEU A 5 -12.30 -8.35 20.55
C LEU A 5 -11.80 -8.29 19.11
N ASP A 6 -11.51 -9.43 18.50
CA ASP A 6 -11.15 -9.48 17.08
C ASP A 6 -12.35 -9.11 16.20
N MET A 7 -12.07 -8.70 14.97
CA MET A 7 -13.10 -8.21 14.04
C MET A 7 -14.14 -9.29 13.68
N GLU A 8 -13.77 -10.56 13.81
CA GLU A 8 -14.66 -11.70 13.56
C GLU A 8 -15.70 -11.79 14.67
N THR A 9 -15.27 -11.75 15.94
CA THR A 9 -16.13 -11.70 17.11
C THR A 9 -17.02 -10.45 17.11
N LEU A 10 -16.51 -9.28 16.67
CA LEU A 10 -17.32 -8.06 16.56
C LEU A 10 -18.39 -8.15 15.47
N ASN A 11 -18.11 -8.82 14.34
CA ASN A 11 -19.10 -9.06 13.30
C ASN A 11 -20.20 -10.01 13.79
N GLU A 12 -19.83 -11.08 14.49
CA GLU A 12 -20.80 -12.01 15.08
C GLU A 12 -21.72 -11.31 16.08
N LEU A 13 -21.16 -10.46 16.94
CA LEU A 13 -21.94 -9.65 17.89
C LEU A 13 -22.89 -8.67 17.19
N ALA A 14 -22.43 -8.01 16.13
CA ALA A 14 -23.26 -7.09 15.35
C ALA A 14 -24.40 -7.82 14.61
N MET A 15 -24.13 -9.01 14.07
CA MET A 15 -25.14 -9.86 13.45
C MET A 15 -26.16 -10.37 14.47
N LEU A 16 -25.71 -10.77 15.67
CA LEU A 16 -26.58 -11.18 16.76
C LEU A 16 -27.49 -10.03 17.22
N GLN A 17 -26.93 -8.83 17.38
CA GLN A 17 -27.71 -7.65 17.76
C GLN A 17 -28.76 -7.29 16.70
N TRP A 18 -28.40 -7.40 15.42
CA TRP A 18 -29.33 -7.20 14.32
C TRP A 18 -30.41 -8.29 14.29
N ALA A 19 -30.06 -9.56 14.47
CA ALA A 19 -31.01 -10.66 14.49
C ALA A 19 -31.99 -10.59 15.67
N GLN A 20 -31.57 -10.08 16.83
CA GLN A 20 -32.41 -9.97 18.02
C GLN A 20 -33.33 -8.75 17.98
N ASN A 21 -32.81 -7.60 17.54
CA ASN A 21 -33.50 -6.31 17.75
C ASN A 21 -33.74 -5.54 16.43
N GLY A 22 -33.40 -6.10 15.28
CA GLY A 22 -33.46 -5.43 13.98
C GLY A 22 -32.49 -4.24 13.85
N ASN A 23 -31.61 -4.03 14.83
CA ASN A 23 -30.76 -2.86 14.93
C ASN A 23 -29.45 -3.06 14.17
N SER A 24 -29.30 -2.37 13.04
CA SER A 24 -28.11 -2.42 12.17
C SER A 24 -26.99 -1.47 12.59
N ALA A 25 -27.17 -0.61 13.60
CA ALA A 25 -26.24 0.48 13.89
C ALA A 25 -24.82 0.01 14.23
N MET A 26 -24.67 -1.16 14.84
CA MET A 26 -23.36 -1.75 15.13
C MET A 26 -22.70 -2.32 13.87
N ALA A 27 -23.47 -3.01 13.02
CA ALA A 27 -23.00 -3.54 11.75
C ALA A 27 -22.57 -2.42 10.80
N GLU A 28 -23.36 -1.34 10.72
CA GLU A 28 -23.05 -0.16 9.91
C GLU A 28 -21.74 0.50 10.35
N LYS A 29 -21.52 0.67 11.65
CA LYS A 29 -20.26 1.23 12.19
C LYS A 29 -19.05 0.36 11.89
N LEU A 30 -19.17 -0.97 12.01
CA LEU A 30 -18.09 -1.90 11.70
C LEU A 30 -17.74 -1.91 10.21
N ILE A 31 -18.76 -1.90 9.34
CA ILE A 31 -18.57 -1.82 7.89
C ILE A 31 -17.91 -0.49 7.52
N ALA A 32 -18.37 0.63 8.08
CA ALA A 32 -17.77 1.94 7.86
C ALA A 32 -16.30 1.95 8.27
N ALA A 33 -15.96 1.48 9.48
CA ALA A 33 -14.57 1.39 9.95
C ALA A 33 -13.69 0.54 9.00
N ARG A 34 -14.20 -0.60 8.53
CA ARG A 34 -13.49 -1.46 7.58
C ARG A 34 -13.28 -0.79 6.23
N LEU A 35 -14.28 -0.06 5.74
CA LEU A 35 -14.20 0.66 4.47
C LEU A 35 -13.19 1.81 4.57
N PHE A 36 -13.24 2.60 5.65
CA PHE A 36 -12.27 3.67 5.91
C PHE A 36 -10.85 3.13 6.03
N GLY A 37 -10.64 2.03 6.74
CA GLY A 37 -9.34 1.37 6.84
C GLY A 37 -8.78 0.99 5.47
N LYS A 38 -9.58 0.31 4.63
CA LYS A 38 -9.18 -0.07 3.26
C LYS A 38 -8.89 1.13 2.35
N VAL A 39 -9.70 2.18 2.45
CA VAL A 39 -9.49 3.41 1.66
C VAL A 39 -8.20 4.10 2.08
N LEU A 40 -7.94 4.20 3.39
CA LEU A 40 -6.70 4.78 3.90
C LEU A 40 -5.49 3.96 3.49
N GLU A 41 -5.54 2.64 3.65
CA GLU A 41 -4.49 1.71 3.23
C GLU A 41 -4.20 1.86 1.73
N ASN A 42 -5.23 1.83 0.87
CA ASN A 42 -5.06 2.05 -0.57
C ASN A 42 -4.46 3.43 -0.90
N LEU A 43 -4.83 4.48 -0.18
CA LEU A 43 -4.26 5.83 -0.38
C LEU A 43 -2.79 5.87 0.04
N THR A 44 -2.43 5.24 1.15
CA THR A 44 -1.05 5.16 1.65
C THR A 44 -0.18 4.30 0.73
N SER A 45 -0.64 3.12 0.32
CA SER A 45 0.09 2.26 -0.63
C SER A 45 0.33 2.98 -1.97
N ASN A 46 -0.65 3.76 -2.45
CA ASN A 46 -0.45 4.58 -3.65
C ASN A 46 0.64 5.65 -3.44
N GLN A 47 0.68 6.32 -2.28
CA GLN A 47 1.74 7.29 -1.96
C GLN A 47 3.12 6.62 -1.85
N GLU A 48 3.19 5.42 -1.31
CA GLU A 48 4.43 4.65 -1.20
C GLU A 48 4.95 4.25 -2.59
N ILE A 49 4.08 3.78 -3.48
CA ILE A 49 4.42 3.47 -4.88
C ILE A 49 4.90 4.73 -5.61
N GLU A 50 4.23 5.88 -5.45
CA GLU A 50 4.68 7.15 -6.04
C GLU A 50 6.05 7.58 -5.50
N THR A 51 6.29 7.35 -4.21
CA THR A 51 7.59 7.63 -3.57
C THR A 51 8.69 6.76 -4.17
N LEU A 52 8.45 5.45 -4.29
CA LEU A 52 9.38 4.50 -4.90
C LEU A 52 9.68 4.85 -6.36
N ARG A 53 8.65 5.24 -7.13
CA ARG A 53 8.79 5.69 -8.53
C ARG A 53 9.67 6.93 -8.61
N THR A 54 9.40 7.92 -7.76
CA THR A 54 10.18 9.16 -7.70
C THR A 54 11.63 8.88 -7.35
N GLN A 55 11.91 7.99 -6.40
CA GLN A 55 13.26 7.59 -6.04
C GLN A 55 14.00 6.96 -7.22
N ALA A 56 13.37 6.05 -7.97
CA ALA A 56 13.97 5.42 -9.15
C ALA A 56 14.33 6.47 -10.23
N ILE A 57 13.41 7.40 -10.53
CA ILE A 57 13.63 8.48 -11.48
C ILE A 57 14.81 9.36 -11.06
N VAL A 58 14.86 9.77 -9.79
CA VAL A 58 15.95 10.62 -9.27
C VAL A 58 17.30 9.91 -9.35
N ARG A 59 17.38 8.61 -9.05
CA ARG A 59 18.61 7.83 -9.16
C ARG A 59 19.09 7.72 -10.61
N ILE A 60 18.18 7.41 -11.53
CA ILE A 60 18.48 7.37 -12.96
C ILE A 60 18.98 8.74 -13.45
N ALA A 61 18.26 9.81 -13.13
CA ALA A 61 18.63 11.17 -13.53
C ALA A 61 20.01 11.56 -12.98
N LYS A 62 20.30 11.20 -11.72
CA LYS A 62 21.60 11.41 -11.09
C LYS A 62 22.69 10.64 -11.84
N PHE A 63 22.48 9.36 -12.16
CA PHE A 63 23.46 8.55 -12.88
C PHE A 63 23.79 9.12 -14.26
N VAL A 64 22.76 9.53 -15.02
CA VAL A 64 22.94 10.17 -16.34
C VAL A 64 23.73 11.47 -16.21
N LYS A 65 23.42 12.30 -15.20
CA LYS A 65 24.11 13.56 -14.93
C LYS A 65 25.59 13.34 -14.57
N GLU A 66 25.89 12.31 -13.79
CA GLU A 66 27.25 11.97 -13.35
C GLU A 66 28.06 11.27 -14.45
N ASN A 67 27.38 10.60 -15.39
CA ASN A 67 28.01 9.84 -16.47
C ASN A 67 27.56 10.34 -17.87
N PRO A 68 27.79 11.62 -18.22
CA PRO A 68 27.24 12.21 -19.45
C PRO A 68 27.82 11.60 -20.74
N LYS A 69 28.93 10.85 -20.65
CA LYS A 69 29.60 10.16 -21.76
C LYS A 69 29.43 8.63 -21.69
N ALA A 70 28.54 8.12 -20.83
CA ALA A 70 28.29 6.68 -20.76
C ALA A 70 27.79 6.14 -22.10
N SER A 71 28.24 4.93 -22.46
CA SER A 71 27.69 4.23 -23.62
C SER A 71 26.22 3.90 -23.39
N LYS A 72 25.46 3.72 -24.48
CA LYS A 72 24.05 3.31 -24.41
C LYS A 72 23.86 2.03 -23.61
N GLU A 73 24.78 1.07 -23.75
CA GLU A 73 24.75 -0.20 -23.01
C GLU A 73 24.91 0.01 -21.50
N LYS A 74 25.85 0.88 -21.09
CA LYS A 74 26.07 1.20 -19.67
C LYS A 74 24.88 1.95 -19.07
N LEU A 75 24.28 2.86 -19.83
CA LEU A 75 23.04 3.55 -19.44
C LEU A 75 21.88 2.56 -19.28
N ALA A 76 21.68 1.68 -20.26
CA ALA A 76 20.60 0.70 -20.23
C ALA A 76 20.75 -0.29 -19.07
N ALA A 77 21.97 -0.74 -18.79
CA ALA A 77 22.25 -1.63 -17.66
C ALA A 77 21.89 -0.98 -16.31
N GLU A 78 22.34 0.27 -16.07
CA GLU A 78 22.09 0.93 -14.79
C GLU A 78 20.61 1.35 -14.64
N ILE A 79 19.98 1.82 -15.72
CA ILE A 79 18.54 2.11 -15.74
C ILE A 79 17.75 0.84 -15.45
N GLY A 80 18.08 -0.27 -16.11
CA GLY A 80 17.44 -1.57 -15.91
C GLY A 80 17.55 -2.05 -14.47
N LYS A 81 18.71 -1.85 -13.83
CA LYS A 81 18.91 -2.15 -12.41
C LYS A 81 17.96 -1.34 -11.52
N HIS A 82 17.88 -0.02 -11.70
CA HIS A 82 16.99 0.82 -10.90
C HIS A 82 15.49 0.53 -11.12
N ILE A 83 15.10 0.13 -12.34
CA ILE A 83 13.74 -0.32 -12.63
C ILE A 83 13.44 -1.65 -11.94
N THR A 84 14.40 -2.59 -11.95
CA THR A 84 14.26 -3.88 -11.27
C THR A 84 14.13 -3.70 -9.76
N GLU A 85 15.00 -2.87 -9.15
CA GLU A 85 14.91 -2.50 -7.72
C GLU A 85 13.58 -1.84 -7.37
N PHE A 86 12.99 -1.05 -8.28
CA PHE A 86 11.66 -0.47 -8.09
C PHE A 86 10.58 -1.55 -8.11
N ALA A 87 10.59 -2.45 -9.10
CA ALA A 87 9.62 -3.52 -9.23
C ALA A 87 9.63 -4.45 -7.99
N GLU A 88 10.82 -4.87 -7.55
CA GLU A 88 10.99 -5.69 -6.34
C GLU A 88 10.42 -5.02 -5.08
N LYS A 89 10.57 -3.71 -4.96
CA LYS A 89 10.03 -2.96 -3.81
C LYS A 89 8.52 -2.77 -3.90
N VAL A 90 7.96 -2.63 -5.10
CA VAL A 90 6.51 -2.56 -5.29
C VAL A 90 5.86 -3.91 -5.00
N ASP A 91 6.49 -5.02 -5.41
CA ASP A 91 6.00 -6.38 -5.12
C ASP A 91 6.05 -6.74 -3.62
N ALA A 92 6.87 -6.01 -2.84
CA ALA A 92 7.02 -6.21 -1.41
C ALA A 92 6.07 -5.34 -0.55
N LEU A 93 5.28 -4.45 -1.17
CA LEU A 93 4.23 -3.66 -0.53
C LEU A 93 2.90 -4.42 -0.52
#